data_AF-A0A1A8WVI1-F1
#
_entry.id   AF-A0A1A8WVI1-F1
#
_cell.length_a   1.000
_cell.length_b   1.000
_cell.length_c   1.000
_cell.angle_alpha   90.00
_cell.angle_beta   90.00
_cell.angle_gamma   90.00
#
_symmetry.space_group_name_H-M   'P 1'
#
loop_
_entity.id
_entity.type
_entity.pdbx_description
1 polymer ?
#
loop_
_entity_poly.entity_id
_entity_poly.type
_entity_poly.pdbx_seq_one_letter_code
_entity_poly.pdbx_strand_id
1 'polypeptide(L)'
;MQKCLGSQGIVDITSKLQNYKCHAICVYSICNGTQTRSFKGVTKGTISGPRGPDSFGWDNIFAPENSERTFSEMSFEEKNMVSPRYKAFAQLKVEKEKRKMKYNYLLEELTK
;
A
#
# COMPACT_ATOMS: atom_id res chain seq x y z
N MET A 1 13.93 2.65 -16.75
CA MET A 1 13.84 3.33 -15.43
C MET A 1 15.23 3.22 -14.79
N GLN A 2 15.98 4.30 -14.65
CA GLN A 2 17.31 4.27 -14.00
C GLN A 2 17.13 3.79 -12.55
N LYS A 3 17.59 2.56 -12.24
CA LYS A 3 17.60 1.98 -10.89
C LYS A 3 18.89 2.47 -10.21
N CYS A 4 18.90 3.68 -9.63
CA CYS A 4 20.13 4.26 -9.05
C CYS A 4 20.82 3.38 -7.99
N LEU A 5 20.07 2.54 -7.27
CA LEU A 5 20.60 1.63 -6.24
C LEU A 5 20.15 0.18 -6.43
N GLY A 6 18.99 -0.05 -7.03
CA GLY A 6 18.37 -1.37 -7.09
C GLY A 6 18.07 -1.95 -5.70
N SER A 7 17.59 -3.18 -5.66
CA SER A 7 17.28 -3.87 -4.40
C SER A 7 18.52 -4.06 -3.54
N GLN A 8 19.65 -4.44 -4.15
CA GLN A 8 20.91 -4.64 -3.43
C GLN A 8 21.43 -3.36 -2.77
N GLY A 9 21.44 -2.23 -3.49
CA GLY A 9 21.93 -0.97 -2.92
C GLY A 9 21.07 -0.47 -1.75
N ILE A 10 19.76 -0.73 -1.76
CA ILE A 10 18.90 -0.45 -0.61
C ILE A 10 19.28 -1.32 0.58
N VAL A 11 19.49 -2.63 0.37
CA VAL A 11 19.93 -3.57 1.42
C VAL A 11 21.27 -3.15 2.01
N ASP A 12 22.23 -2.75 1.17
CA ASP A 12 23.56 -2.31 1.60
C ASP A 12 23.48 -1.07 2.52
N ILE A 13 22.63 -0.10 2.17
CA ILE A 13 22.40 1.09 3.00
C ILE A 13 21.79 0.70 4.33
N THR A 14 20.75 -0.13 4.35
CA THR A 14 20.09 -0.54 5.60
C THR A 14 21.00 -1.35 6.51
N SER A 15 21.87 -2.19 5.93
CA SER A 15 22.87 -2.97 6.65
C SER A 15 23.91 -2.06 7.31
N LYS A 16 24.41 -1.05 6.59
CA LYS A 16 25.34 -0.05 7.13
C LYS A 16 24.72 0.79 8.26
N LEU A 17 23.42 1.08 8.17
CA LEU A 17 22.68 1.80 9.20
C LEU A 17 22.23 0.90 10.38
N GLN A 18 22.40 -0.42 10.27
CA GLN A 18 21.90 -1.42 11.22
C GLN A 18 20.40 -1.22 11.57
N ASN A 19 19.62 -0.72 10.61
CA ASN A 19 18.20 -0.47 10.78
C ASN A 19 17.43 -0.91 9.53
N TYR A 20 16.72 -2.01 9.68
CA TYR A 20 15.96 -2.64 8.60
C TYR A 20 14.50 -2.23 8.60
N LYS A 21 14.01 -1.48 9.60
CA LYS A 21 12.60 -1.12 9.70
C LYS A 21 12.19 -0.19 8.57
N CYS A 22 11.07 -0.48 7.93
CA CYS A 22 10.52 0.37 6.87
C CYS A 22 8.99 0.32 6.82
N HIS A 23 8.40 1.27 6.10
CA HIS A 23 6.97 1.32 5.83
C HIS A 23 6.74 1.39 4.32
N ALA A 24 5.98 0.44 3.78
CA ALA A 24 5.41 0.55 2.46
C ALA A 24 4.12 1.38 2.54
N ILE A 25 4.03 2.46 1.76
CA ILE A 25 2.93 3.42 1.82
C ILE A 25 2.31 3.58 0.44
N CYS A 26 0.98 3.55 0.37
CA CYS A 26 0.22 3.89 -0.83
C CYS A 26 -0.85 4.92 -0.46
N VAL A 27 -1.05 5.91 -1.32
CA VAL A 27 -2.08 6.95 -1.14
C VAL A 27 -2.92 7.06 -2.41
N TYR A 28 -4.23 6.85 -2.29
CA TYR A 28 -5.19 7.24 -3.32
C TYR A 28 -5.73 8.62 -3.00
N SER A 29 -5.81 9.51 -4.00
CA SER A 29 -6.39 10.84 -3.84
C SER A 29 -7.50 11.05 -4.85
N ILE A 30 -8.64 11.59 -4.41
CA ILE A 30 -9.76 11.98 -5.26
C ILE A 30 -10.04 13.45 -5.07
N CYS A 31 -10.18 14.18 -6.18
CA CYS A 31 -10.59 15.57 -6.21
C CYS A 31 -11.95 15.69 -6.91
N ASN A 32 -12.88 16.46 -6.33
CA ASN A 32 -14.18 16.78 -6.93
C ASN A 32 -14.21 18.17 -7.59
N GLY A 33 -13.04 18.73 -7.90
CA GLY A 33 -12.85 20.09 -8.43
C GLY A 33 -12.69 21.18 -7.37
N THR A 34 -13.12 20.93 -6.11
CA THR A 34 -12.99 21.93 -5.02
C THR A 34 -12.30 21.39 -3.77
N GLN A 35 -12.41 20.09 -3.52
CA GLN A 35 -11.84 19.41 -2.36
C GLN A 35 -11.12 18.14 -2.81
N THR A 36 -9.91 17.95 -2.28
CA THR A 36 -9.14 16.72 -2.43
C THR A 36 -9.20 15.92 -1.14
N ARG A 37 -9.51 14.63 -1.26
CA ARG A 37 -9.44 13.68 -0.16
C ARG A 37 -8.49 12.56 -0.48
N SER A 38 -7.64 12.23 0.49
CA SER A 38 -6.61 11.19 0.39
C SER A 38 -6.91 10.01 1.30
N PHE A 39 -6.58 8.81 0.86
CA PHE A 39 -6.75 7.54 1.56
C PHE A 39 -5.41 6.84 1.61
N LYS A 40 -4.84 6.68 2.81
CA LYS A 40 -3.49 6.18 3.02
C LYS A 40 -3.54 4.75 3.56
N GLY A 41 -2.93 3.83 2.82
CA GLY A 41 -2.62 2.50 3.30
C GLY A 41 -1.15 2.39 3.68
N VAL A 42 -0.88 1.79 4.83
CA VAL A 42 0.47 1.59 5.35
C VAL A 42 0.65 0.12 5.71
N THR A 43 1.81 -0.40 5.35
CA THR A 43 2.26 -1.74 5.77
C THR A 43 3.65 -1.62 6.35
N LYS A 44 3.76 -1.98 7.62
CA LYS A 44 5.05 -2.05 8.30
C LYS A 44 5.78 -3.32 7.87
N GLY A 45 7.09 -3.24 7.89
CA GLY A 45 7.92 -4.37 7.53
C GLY A 45 9.39 -4.09 7.75
N THR A 46 10.20 -4.97 7.18
CA THR A 46 11.65 -4.86 7.19
C THR A 46 12.21 -4.99 5.77
N ILE A 47 13.32 -4.30 5.54
CA ILE A 47 14.19 -4.55 4.41
C ILE A 47 15.02 -5.79 4.74
N SER A 48 14.89 -6.79 3.89
CA SER A 48 15.59 -8.07 3.99
C SER A 48 16.45 -8.27 2.75
N GLY A 49 17.28 -9.32 2.72
CA GLY A 49 18.04 -9.67 1.50
C GLY A 49 17.11 -10.02 0.33
N PRO A 50 17.54 -9.84 -0.94
CA PRO A 50 16.71 -10.13 -2.10
C PRO A 50 16.26 -11.59 -2.15
N ARG A 51 14.94 -11.85 -2.16
CA ARG A 51 14.34 -13.19 -2.30
C ARG A 51 13.15 -13.15 -3.27
N GLY A 52 12.95 -14.25 -3.99
CA GLY A 52 11.92 -14.34 -5.03
C GLY A 52 12.22 -13.53 -6.30
N PRO A 53 11.26 -13.44 -7.23
CA PRO A 53 11.46 -12.76 -8.52
C PRO A 53 11.74 -11.25 -8.39
N ASP A 54 12.72 -10.73 -9.14
CA ASP A 54 13.02 -9.28 -9.29
C ASP A 54 12.15 -8.62 -10.38
N SER A 55 10.95 -9.12 -10.62
CA SER A 55 10.08 -8.65 -11.69
C SER A 55 9.42 -7.30 -11.38
N PHE A 56 9.30 -6.93 -10.09
CA PHE A 56 8.57 -5.73 -9.68
C PHE A 56 9.24 -4.96 -8.53
N GLY A 57 9.94 -3.89 -8.88
CA GLY A 57 10.38 -2.86 -7.94
C GLY A 57 11.20 -3.41 -6.77
N TRP A 58 10.74 -3.16 -5.55
CA TRP A 58 11.38 -3.51 -4.27
C TRP A 58 10.71 -4.68 -3.56
N ASP A 59 9.76 -5.36 -4.23
CA ASP A 59 8.99 -6.44 -3.60
C ASP A 59 9.87 -7.59 -3.10
N ASN A 60 11.00 -7.84 -3.76
CA ASN A 60 11.94 -8.89 -3.39
C ASN A 60 12.79 -8.59 -2.16
N ILE A 61 12.73 -7.38 -1.61
CA ILE A 61 13.47 -7.01 -0.39
C ILE A 61 12.54 -6.59 0.75
N PHE A 62 11.26 -6.38 0.50
CA PHE A 62 10.31 -5.99 1.55
C PHE A 62 9.60 -7.22 2.13
N ALA A 63 9.84 -7.49 3.42
CA ALA A 63 9.09 -8.47 4.20
C ALA A 63 8.12 -7.73 5.14
N PRO A 64 6.79 -7.92 5.02
CA PRO A 64 5.83 -7.29 5.91
C PRO A 64 5.96 -7.85 7.33
N GLU A 65 5.53 -7.04 8.31
CA GLU A 65 5.53 -7.45 9.72
C GLU A 65 4.76 -8.77 9.91
N ASN A 66 5.30 -9.66 10.75
CA ASN A 66 4.80 -11.02 10.99
C ASN A 66 4.86 -11.96 9.78
N SER A 67 5.75 -11.71 8.81
CA SER A 67 6.03 -12.64 7.70
C SER A 67 7.52 -12.78 7.45
N GLU A 68 7.97 -14.01 7.21
CA GLU A 68 9.34 -14.32 6.77
C GLU A 68 9.51 -14.16 5.25
N ARG A 69 8.40 -14.09 4.51
CA ARG A 69 8.37 -14.01 3.05
C ARG A 69 8.38 -12.57 2.60
N THR A 70 9.10 -12.31 1.51
CA THR A 70 9.06 -11.03 0.81
C THR A 70 7.78 -10.91 -0.01
N PHE A 71 7.40 -9.70 -0.40
CA PHE A 71 6.27 -9.49 -1.30
C PHE A 71 6.40 -10.20 -2.65
N SER A 72 7.63 -10.42 -3.15
CA SER A 72 7.86 -11.18 -4.38
C SER A 72 7.62 -12.68 -4.21
N GLU A 73 7.73 -13.20 -2.99
CA GLU A 73 7.49 -14.61 -2.70
C GLU A 73 6.00 -14.90 -2.44
N MET A 74 5.17 -13.89 -2.17
CA MET A 74 3.75 -14.04 -1.85
C MET A 74 2.88 -14.25 -3.10
N SER A 75 1.83 -15.05 -2.95
CA SER A 75 0.73 -15.08 -3.92
C SER A 75 0.02 -13.72 -3.97
N PHE A 76 -0.78 -13.51 -5.01
CA PHE A 76 -1.59 -12.30 -5.12
C PHE A 76 -2.56 -12.14 -3.94
N GLU A 77 -3.17 -13.23 -3.50
CA GLU A 77 -4.12 -13.30 -2.40
C GLU A 77 -3.45 -12.97 -1.06
N GLU A 78 -2.31 -13.63 -0.77
CA GLU A 78 -1.52 -13.38 0.45
C GLU A 78 -1.10 -11.91 0.52
N LYS A 79 -0.58 -11.38 -0.60
CA LYS A 79 -0.14 -9.99 -0.68
C LYS A 79 -1.30 -9.01 -0.51
N ASN A 80 -2.49 -9.29 -1.04
CA ASN A 80 -3.64 -8.40 -0.91
C ASN A 80 -4.07 -8.20 0.55
N MET A 81 -3.93 -9.21 1.41
CA MET A 81 -4.26 -9.09 2.83
C MET A 81 -3.41 -8.04 3.56
N VAL A 82 -2.17 -7.86 3.13
CA VAL A 82 -1.20 -6.98 3.78
C VAL A 82 -0.77 -5.78 2.92
N SER A 83 -1.17 -5.70 1.66
CA SER A 83 -0.71 -4.67 0.71
C SER A 83 -1.16 -3.27 1.13
N PRO A 84 -0.25 -2.27 1.14
CA PRO A 84 -0.64 -0.88 1.42
C PRO A 84 -1.61 -0.35 0.36
N ARG A 85 -1.50 -0.83 -0.89
CA ARG A 85 -2.42 -0.44 -1.96
C ARG A 85 -3.83 -0.95 -1.69
N TYR A 86 -3.97 -2.22 -1.30
CA TYR A 86 -5.28 -2.79 -0.99
C TYR A 86 -5.91 -2.09 0.22
N LYS A 87 -5.12 -1.82 1.28
CA LYS A 87 -5.57 -1.05 2.46
C LYS A 87 -6.05 0.36 2.09
N ALA A 88 -5.32 1.07 1.24
CA ALA A 88 -5.69 2.39 0.77
C ALA A 88 -6.99 2.36 -0.05
N PHE A 89 -7.10 1.37 -0.95
CA PHE A 89 -8.27 1.20 -1.81
C PHE A 89 -9.53 0.81 -1.01
N ALA A 90 -9.40 -0.06 0.00
CA ALA A 90 -10.51 -0.44 0.87
C ALA A 90 -11.12 0.79 1.58
N GLN A 91 -10.28 1.69 2.10
CA GLN A 91 -10.74 2.95 2.70
C GLN A 91 -11.49 3.83 1.69
N LEU A 92 -10.97 3.92 0.47
CA LEU A 92 -11.62 4.66 -0.61
C LEU A 92 -13.00 4.06 -0.96
N LYS A 93 -13.10 2.73 -1.04
CA LYS A 93 -14.35 2.02 -1.35
C LYS A 93 -15.43 2.32 -0.30
N VAL A 94 -15.08 2.24 0.98
CA VAL A 94 -16.00 2.55 2.10
C VAL A 94 -16.50 3.99 2.02
N GLU A 95 -15.63 4.95 1.70
CA GLU A 95 -16.04 6.34 1.56
C GLU A 95 -17.03 6.54 0.40
N LYS A 96 -16.82 5.86 -0.73
CA LYS A 96 -17.73 5.91 -1.88
C LYS A 96 -19.12 5.37 -1.50
N GLU A 97 -19.18 4.27 -0.76
CA GLU A 97 -20.43 3.66 -0.31
C GLU A 97 -21.18 4.55 0.69
N LYS A 98 -20.48 5.15 1.65
CA LYS A 98 -21.06 6.13 2.60
C LYS A 98 -21.70 7.32 1.90
N ARG A 99 -21.01 7.88 0.89
CA ARG A 99 -21.54 9.01 0.11
C ARG A 99 -22.80 8.62 -0.66
N LYS A 100 -22.84 7.42 -1.25
CA LYS A 100 -24.01 6.90 -1.95
C LYS A 100 -25.21 6.74 -1.00
N MET A 101 -25.00 6.16 0.18
CA MET A 101 -26.06 6.04 1.20
C MET A 101 -26.61 7.40 1.65
N LYS A 102 -25.74 8.36 1.96
CA LYS A 102 -26.16 9.72 2.36
C LYS A 102 -27.01 10.39 1.28
N TYR A 103 -26.61 10.26 0.02
CA TYR A 103 -27.35 10.82 -1.11
C TYR A 103 -28.76 10.20 -1.24
N ASN A 104 -28.87 8.87 -1.17
CA ASN A 104 -30.16 8.18 -1.25
C ASN A 104 -31.10 8.59 -0.10
N TYR A 105 -30.58 8.67 1.12
CA TYR A 105 -31.36 9.11 2.29
C TYR A 105 -31.93 10.52 2.11
N LEU A 106 -31.10 11.46 1.65
CA LEU A 106 -31.54 12.85 1.40
C LEU A 106 -32.58 12.94 0.29
N LEU A 107 -32.46 12.12 -0.76
CA LEU A 107 -33.47 12.05 -1.82
C LEU A 107 -34.82 11.55 -1.27
N GLU A 108 -34.81 10.50 -0.45
CA GLU A 108 -36.02 9.97 0.16
C GLU A 108 -36.73 11.01 1.05
N GLU A 109 -35.99 11.79 1.84
CA GLU A 109 -36.55 12.89 2.65
C GLU A 109 -37.16 14.01 1.80
N LEU A 110 -36.55 14.37 0.67
CA LEU A 110 -37.04 15.42 -0.23
C LEU A 110 -38.28 14.99 -1.04
N THR A 111 -38.52 13.69 -1.16
CA THR A 111 -39.67 13.13 -1.90
C THR A 111 -40.87 12.77 -1.00
N LYS A 112 -40.75 12.95 0.32
CA LYS A 112 -41.86 12.85 1.28
C LYS A 112 -42.57 14.20 1.42
#